data_AF-A0A6L8G1B4-F1
#
_entry.id   AF-A0A6L8G1B4-F1
#
_cell.length_a   1.000
_cell.length_b   1.000
_cell.length_c   1.000
_cell.angle_alpha   90.00
_cell.angle_beta   90.00
_cell.angle_gamma   90.00
#
_symmetry.space_group_name_H-M   'P 1'
#
loop_
_entity.id
_entity.type
_entity.pdbx_description
1 polymer ?
#
loop_
_entity_poly.entity_id
_entity_poly.type
_entity_poly.pdbx_seq_one_letter_code
_entity_poly.pdbx_strand_id
1 'polypeptide(L)'
;MKIRPFSASHLSHCILVTLITSLASMTQAQANSDRIQPYAANPRYWQYKGQPVLLLGGTIKDCLFQIPDLEAHLDLLQSVGGNYVRNTMSDRRIYGYEVPAFHQAADGQYDLNRWNPTYWQRFADFLRWTAERDIIVQIEMWDRFDHSQRHWEESPLNPANNINYTVEESGLETD
;
A
#
# COMPACT_ATOMS: atom_id res chain seq x y z
N MET A 1 30.75 56.73 -27.57
CA MET A 1 30.73 55.25 -27.62
C MET A 1 31.43 54.72 -26.36
N LYS A 2 30.68 54.26 -25.35
CA LYS A 2 31.22 53.68 -24.10
C LYS A 2 30.65 52.26 -23.96
N ILE A 3 31.51 51.26 -24.07
CA ILE A 3 31.17 49.86 -23.87
C ILE A 3 31.17 49.61 -22.35
N ARG A 4 30.05 49.14 -21.79
CA ARG A 4 29.97 48.73 -20.38
C ARG A 4 30.56 47.31 -20.23
N PRO A 5 31.34 47.01 -19.18
CA PRO A 5 31.90 45.69 -18.96
C PRO A 5 30.83 44.71 -18.47
N PHE A 6 30.89 43.47 -18.95
CA PHE A 6 30.03 42.37 -18.54
C PHE A 6 30.45 41.89 -17.13
N SER A 7 29.53 41.94 -16.16
CA SER A 7 29.80 41.49 -14.78
C SER A 7 29.74 39.97 -14.67
N ALA A 8 30.80 39.35 -14.12
CA ALA A 8 30.91 37.90 -13.90
C ALA A 8 29.95 37.33 -12.83
N SER A 9 29.23 38.18 -12.09
CA SER A 9 28.36 37.78 -10.98
C SER A 9 27.10 36.99 -11.39
N HIS A 10 26.69 37.09 -12.66
CA HIS A 10 25.53 36.35 -13.19
C HIS A 10 25.89 34.93 -13.65
N LEU A 11 27.16 34.65 -13.98
CA LEU A 11 27.59 33.31 -14.39
C LEU A 11 27.60 32.32 -13.20
N SER A 12 28.04 32.75 -12.02
CA SER A 12 28.12 31.88 -10.84
C SER A 12 26.75 31.43 -10.31
N HIS A 13 25.72 32.28 -10.41
CA HIS A 13 24.36 31.91 -10.03
C HIS A 13 23.72 30.93 -11.04
N CYS A 14 23.98 31.10 -12.35
CA CYS A 14 23.51 30.16 -13.36
C CYS A 14 24.17 28.77 -13.23
N ILE A 15 25.47 28.71 -12.92
CA ILE A 15 26.19 27.44 -12.74
C ILE A 15 25.69 26.71 -11.49
N LEU A 16 25.46 27.41 -10.38
CA LEU A 16 24.97 26.80 -9.13
C LEU A 16 23.54 26.27 -9.26
N VAL A 17 22.65 27.01 -9.96
CA VAL A 17 21.27 26.56 -10.22
C VAL A 17 21.22 25.36 -11.17
N THR A 18 22.10 25.30 -12.17
CA THR A 18 22.17 24.16 -13.13
C THR A 18 22.74 22.88 -12.47
N LEU A 19 23.64 23.03 -11.49
CA LEU A 19 24.17 21.90 -10.74
C LEU A 19 23.12 21.30 -9.78
N ILE A 20 22.31 22.14 -9.14
CA ILE A 20 21.24 21.69 -8.22
C ILE A 20 20.11 20.96 -8.97
N THR A 21 19.73 21.44 -10.17
CA THR A 21 18.68 20.78 -10.97
C THR A 21 19.12 19.43 -11.54
N SER A 22 20.38 19.30 -11.98
CA SER A 22 20.92 18.02 -12.47
C SER A 22 21.07 16.94 -11.38
N LEU A 23 21.45 17.33 -10.16
CA LEU A 23 21.47 16.45 -8.99
C LEU A 23 20.05 15.96 -8.59
N ALA A 24 19.04 16.84 -8.69
CA ALA A 24 17.64 16.50 -8.40
C ALA A 24 17.04 15.52 -9.44
N SER A 25 17.38 15.67 -10.73
CA SER A 25 16.90 14.76 -11.78
C SER A 25 17.54 13.36 -11.71
N MET A 26 18.82 13.27 -11.34
CA MET A 26 19.49 11.98 -11.16
C MET A 26 18.95 11.20 -9.95
N THR A 27 18.66 11.88 -8.85
CA THR A 27 18.05 11.26 -7.66
C THR A 27 16.62 10.78 -7.93
N GLN A 28 15.84 11.50 -8.72
CA GLN A 28 14.48 11.10 -9.08
C GLN A 28 14.45 9.90 -10.04
N ALA A 29 15.37 9.85 -11.00
CA ALA A 29 15.52 8.70 -11.90
C ALA A 29 15.99 7.44 -11.16
N GLN A 30 16.93 7.56 -10.22
CA GLN A 30 17.41 6.48 -9.36
C GLN A 30 16.32 5.99 -8.38
N ALA A 31 15.58 6.92 -7.76
CA ALA A 31 14.45 6.58 -6.88
C ALA A 31 13.33 5.82 -7.61
N ASN A 32 13.20 6.03 -8.93
CA ASN A 32 12.24 5.28 -9.75
C ASN A 32 12.77 3.88 -10.10
N SER A 33 14.09 3.69 -10.24
CA SER A 33 14.67 2.37 -10.55
C SER A 33 14.56 1.36 -9.41
N ASP A 34 14.48 1.83 -8.16
CA ASP A 34 14.31 0.99 -6.97
C ASP A 34 12.89 0.48 -6.79
N ARG A 35 11.93 1.05 -7.52
CA ARG A 35 10.52 0.63 -7.47
C ARG A 35 10.27 -0.50 -8.46
N ILE A 36 9.22 -1.27 -8.19
CA ILE A 36 8.67 -2.21 -9.15
C ILE A 36 8.08 -1.42 -10.33
N GLN A 37 8.54 -1.71 -11.55
CA GLN A 37 8.07 -1.07 -12.78
C GLN A 37 8.27 -1.98 -13.99
N PRO A 38 7.60 -1.74 -15.13
CA PRO A 38 7.88 -2.50 -16.36
C PRO A 38 9.38 -2.39 -16.74
N TYR A 39 9.99 -3.50 -17.14
CA TYR A 39 11.41 -3.53 -17.49
C TYR A 39 11.66 -2.80 -18.82
N ALA A 40 12.53 -1.79 -18.79
CA ALA A 40 12.72 -0.88 -19.92
C ALA A 40 13.17 -1.58 -21.22
N ALA A 41 14.03 -2.60 -21.14
CA ALA A 41 14.51 -3.32 -22.32
C ALA A 41 13.50 -4.35 -22.86
N ASN A 42 12.57 -4.81 -22.02
CA ASN A 42 11.47 -5.69 -22.44
C ASN A 42 10.25 -5.51 -21.52
N PRO A 43 9.26 -4.66 -21.92
CA PRO A 43 8.12 -4.31 -21.08
C PRO A 43 7.14 -5.45 -20.75
N ARG A 44 7.37 -6.66 -21.28
CA ARG A 44 6.62 -7.87 -20.88
C ARG A 44 7.05 -8.42 -19.52
N TYR A 45 8.18 -7.95 -19.00
CA TYR A 45 8.73 -8.33 -17.71
C TYR A 45 8.72 -7.15 -16.74
N TRP A 46 8.84 -7.45 -15.45
CA TRP A 46 9.04 -6.46 -14.42
C TRP A 46 10.52 -6.21 -14.16
N GLN A 47 10.84 -5.06 -13.59
CA GLN A 47 12.12 -4.79 -12.94
C GLN A 47 11.92 -4.28 -11.52
N TYR A 48 12.88 -4.57 -10.65
CA TYR A 48 12.96 -4.08 -9.29
C TYR A 48 14.43 -3.84 -8.94
N LYS A 49 14.76 -2.70 -8.30
CA LYS A 49 16.16 -2.27 -8.06
C LYS A 49 17.02 -2.30 -9.32
N GLY A 50 16.44 -1.85 -10.43
CA GLY A 50 17.08 -1.80 -11.75
C GLY A 50 17.29 -3.15 -12.45
N GLN A 51 16.92 -4.28 -11.83
CA GLN A 51 17.13 -5.61 -12.40
C GLN A 51 15.81 -6.24 -12.87
N PRO A 52 15.79 -6.96 -14.00
CA PRO A 52 14.63 -7.77 -14.39
C PRO A 52 14.27 -8.76 -13.28
N VAL A 53 12.98 -8.94 -13.01
CA VAL A 53 12.50 -9.80 -11.94
C VAL A 53 11.26 -10.58 -12.38
N LEU A 54 11.20 -11.85 -11.99
CA LEU A 54 9.97 -12.64 -12.00
C LEU A 54 9.30 -12.48 -10.63
N LEU A 55 8.01 -12.15 -10.61
CA LEU A 55 7.22 -12.13 -9.38
C LEU A 55 6.75 -13.56 -9.08
N LEU A 56 7.41 -14.21 -8.12
CA LEU A 56 7.08 -15.54 -7.63
C LEU A 56 6.44 -15.40 -6.24
N GLY A 57 5.15 -15.70 -6.14
CA GLY A 57 4.41 -15.51 -4.90
C GLY A 57 3.62 -16.70 -4.41
N GLY A 58 3.20 -16.59 -3.15
CA GLY A 58 2.39 -17.58 -2.46
C GLY A 58 1.83 -17.00 -1.17
N THR A 59 0.52 -17.18 -0.96
CA THR A 59 -0.17 -16.73 0.25
C THR A 59 -1.09 -17.84 0.73
N ILE A 60 -1.11 -18.09 2.04
CA ILE A 60 -2.04 -19.06 2.65
C ILE A 60 -3.44 -18.47 2.78
N LYS A 61 -3.56 -17.14 2.72
CA LYS A 61 -4.79 -16.38 2.85
C LYS A 61 -4.75 -15.09 2.05
N ASP A 62 -5.93 -14.63 1.62
CA ASP A 62 -6.15 -13.36 0.92
C ASP A 62 -5.76 -12.13 1.76
N CYS A 63 -6.26 -12.02 2.98
CA CYS A 63 -5.87 -11.00 3.97
C CYS A 63 -4.67 -11.46 4.79
N LEU A 64 -3.55 -11.69 4.11
CA LEU A 64 -2.34 -12.26 4.67
C LEU A 64 -1.87 -11.53 5.93
N PHE A 65 -1.94 -10.20 5.97
CA PHE A 65 -1.50 -9.39 7.12
C PHE A 65 -2.22 -9.71 8.45
N GLN A 66 -3.37 -10.40 8.42
CA GLN A 66 -4.13 -10.73 9.63
C GLN A 66 -3.75 -12.09 10.24
N ILE A 67 -2.97 -12.93 9.54
CA ILE A 67 -2.69 -14.29 10.04
C ILE A 67 -1.82 -14.26 11.31
N PRO A 68 -2.02 -15.19 12.26
CA PRO A 68 -1.20 -15.25 13.48
C PRO A 68 0.29 -15.49 13.21
N ASP A 69 0.63 -16.38 12.27
CA ASP A 69 2.00 -16.84 12.01
C ASP A 69 2.63 -16.13 10.79
N LEU A 70 2.43 -14.81 10.69
CA LEU A 70 2.81 -14.03 9.50
C LEU A 70 4.31 -14.09 9.19
N GLU A 71 5.17 -13.92 10.20
CA GLU A 71 6.63 -13.95 10.00
C GLU A 71 7.09 -15.31 9.46
N ALA A 72 6.58 -16.41 10.03
CA ALA A 72 6.90 -17.76 9.57
C ALA A 72 6.45 -18.02 8.12
N HIS A 73 5.29 -17.49 7.73
CA HIS A 73 4.82 -17.55 6.34
C HIS A 73 5.77 -16.79 5.39
N LEU A 74 6.19 -15.57 5.78
CA LEU A 74 7.11 -14.76 4.98
C LEU A 74 8.52 -15.37 4.90
N ASP A 75 9.01 -15.96 6.00
CA ASP A 75 10.28 -16.69 6.04
C ASP A 75 10.26 -17.90 5.12
N LEU A 76 9.17 -18.68 5.17
CA LEU A 76 9.00 -19.82 4.27
C LEU A 76 9.00 -19.36 2.81
N LEU A 77 8.21 -18.34 2.47
CA LEU A 77 8.16 -17.80 1.11
C LEU A 77 9.55 -17.38 0.62
N GLN A 78 10.30 -16.64 1.43
CA GLN A 78 11.66 -16.22 1.09
C GLN A 78 12.60 -17.42 0.95
N SER A 79 12.51 -18.41 1.85
CA SER A 79 13.38 -19.60 1.85
C SER A 79 13.27 -20.44 0.56
N VAL A 80 12.12 -20.38 -0.11
CA VAL A 80 11.87 -21.08 -1.39
C VAL A 80 12.06 -20.18 -2.61
N GLY A 81 12.60 -18.96 -2.43
CA GLY A 81 12.88 -18.00 -3.50
C GLY A 81 11.69 -17.14 -3.93
N GLY A 82 10.60 -17.13 -3.17
CA GLY A 82 9.47 -16.22 -3.40
C GLY A 82 9.80 -14.77 -3.02
N ASN A 83 9.22 -13.82 -3.75
CA ASN A 83 9.51 -12.39 -3.64
C ASN A 83 8.26 -11.51 -3.82
N TYR A 84 7.06 -12.10 -3.80
CA TYR A 84 5.82 -11.39 -4.06
C TYR A 84 4.66 -11.96 -3.25
N VAL A 85 3.81 -11.07 -2.72
CA VAL A 85 2.55 -11.44 -2.07
C VAL A 85 1.42 -10.52 -2.53
N ARG A 86 0.21 -11.09 -2.65
CA ARG A 86 -1.03 -10.33 -2.75
C ARG A 86 -1.67 -10.23 -1.37
N ASN A 87 -2.18 -9.06 -1.02
CA ASN A 87 -2.84 -8.82 0.25
C ASN A 87 -4.14 -8.04 0.04
N THR A 88 -5.27 -8.67 0.28
CA THR A 88 -6.59 -8.03 0.34
C THR A 88 -6.76 -7.36 1.69
N MET A 89 -7.21 -6.10 1.72
CA MET A 89 -7.51 -5.34 2.94
C MET A 89 -8.81 -5.80 3.63
N SER A 90 -9.13 -7.09 3.54
CA SER A 90 -10.33 -7.69 4.11
C SER A 90 -10.27 -7.76 5.64
N ASP A 91 -11.42 -7.58 6.28
CA ASP A 91 -11.63 -7.78 7.71
C ASP A 91 -12.75 -8.78 8.05
N ARG A 92 -13.10 -9.62 7.07
CA ARG A 92 -14.10 -10.69 7.25
C ARG A 92 -13.69 -11.63 8.39
N ARG A 93 -14.59 -11.79 9.37
CA ARG A 93 -14.39 -12.63 10.55
C ARG A 93 -14.73 -14.09 10.25
N ILE A 94 -13.87 -14.76 9.50
CA ILE A 94 -14.09 -16.15 9.08
C ILE A 94 -13.42 -17.14 10.04
N TYR A 95 -12.20 -16.85 10.47
CA TYR A 95 -11.37 -17.78 11.25
C TYR A 95 -11.18 -17.36 12.71
N GLY A 96 -11.76 -16.21 13.11
CA GLY A 96 -11.85 -15.76 14.49
C GLY A 96 -10.66 -14.96 15.00
N TYR A 97 -9.60 -14.83 14.19
CA TYR A 97 -8.46 -13.95 14.50
C TYR A 97 -8.55 -12.60 13.78
N GLU A 98 -9.42 -12.48 12.78
CA GLU A 98 -9.58 -11.24 12.03
C GLU A 98 -10.25 -10.17 12.89
N VAL A 99 -9.78 -8.94 12.71
CA VAL A 99 -10.33 -7.77 13.38
C VAL A 99 -10.79 -6.76 12.34
N PRO A 100 -11.85 -5.96 12.62
CA PRO A 100 -12.37 -4.93 11.72
C PRO A 100 -11.39 -3.78 11.56
N ALA A 101 -11.41 -3.09 10.42
CA ALA A 101 -10.58 -1.90 10.18
C ALA A 101 -10.96 -0.70 11.08
N PHE A 102 -12.23 -0.63 11.46
CA PHE A 102 -12.81 0.45 12.27
C PHE A 102 -13.05 0.03 13.71
N HIS A 103 -13.04 0.99 14.61
CA HIS A 103 -13.32 0.77 16.03
C HIS A 103 -14.78 0.35 16.22
N GLN A 104 -14.99 -0.75 16.94
CA GLN A 104 -16.31 -1.22 17.36
C GLN A 104 -16.56 -0.85 18.82
N ALA A 105 -17.65 -0.15 19.10
CA ALA A 105 -18.09 0.20 20.45
C ALA A 105 -18.70 -1.01 21.17
N ALA A 106 -18.93 -0.86 22.48
CA ALA A 106 -19.43 -1.95 23.34
C ALA A 106 -20.85 -2.39 22.99
N ASP A 107 -21.64 -1.54 22.34
CA ASP A 107 -22.98 -1.83 21.83
C ASP A 107 -22.96 -2.56 20.47
N GLY A 108 -21.78 -2.79 19.89
CA GLY A 108 -21.58 -3.48 18.62
C GLY A 108 -21.53 -2.56 17.41
N GLN A 109 -21.83 -1.26 17.54
CA GLN A 109 -21.75 -0.32 16.41
C GLN A 109 -20.31 0.12 16.13
N TYR A 110 -20.02 0.41 14.87
CA TYR A 110 -18.75 0.94 14.41
C TYR A 110 -18.73 2.47 14.42
N ASP A 111 -17.58 3.04 14.75
CA ASP A 111 -17.28 4.45 14.51
C ASP A 111 -16.25 4.56 13.37
N LEU A 112 -16.71 4.96 12.19
CA LEU A 112 -15.91 5.09 10.98
C LEU A 112 -14.89 6.24 11.03
N ASN A 113 -15.01 7.14 12.01
CA ASN A 113 -14.00 8.18 12.26
C ASN A 113 -12.86 7.70 13.15
N ARG A 114 -12.92 6.45 13.65
CA ARG A 114 -11.93 5.88 14.56
C ARG A 114 -11.43 4.55 14.03
N TRP A 115 -10.12 4.48 13.82
CA TRP A 115 -9.45 3.25 13.41
C TRP A 115 -9.39 2.22 14.54
N ASN A 116 -9.44 0.94 14.19
CA ASN A 116 -9.02 -0.13 15.07
C ASN A 116 -7.49 -0.21 15.08
N PRO A 117 -6.80 0.14 16.18
CA PRO A 117 -5.34 0.18 16.20
C PRO A 117 -4.72 -1.20 15.93
N THR A 118 -5.37 -2.29 16.32
CA THR A 118 -4.85 -3.65 16.08
C THR A 118 -4.80 -3.99 14.59
N TYR A 119 -5.83 -3.63 13.82
CA TYR A 119 -5.87 -3.87 12.37
C TYR A 119 -4.70 -3.16 11.67
N TRP A 120 -4.54 -1.87 11.95
CA TRP A 120 -3.53 -1.04 11.29
C TRP A 120 -2.11 -1.33 11.78
N GLN A 121 -1.95 -1.74 13.04
CA GLN A 121 -0.66 -2.22 13.53
C GLN A 121 -0.24 -3.50 12.81
N ARG A 122 -1.13 -4.48 12.65
CA ARG A 122 -0.85 -5.70 11.87
C ARG A 122 -0.48 -5.39 10.42
N PHE A 123 -1.18 -4.46 9.80
CA PHE A 123 -0.85 -4.03 8.44
C PHE A 123 0.52 -3.33 8.36
N ALA A 124 0.84 -2.47 9.32
CA ALA A 124 2.15 -1.82 9.39
C ALA A 124 3.28 -2.83 9.60
N ASP A 125 3.09 -3.82 10.48
CA ASP A 125 4.06 -4.89 10.71
C ASP A 125 4.24 -5.76 9.47
N PHE A 126 3.15 -6.09 8.77
CA PHE A 126 3.21 -6.77 7.47
C PHE A 126 4.07 -6.03 6.45
N LEU A 127 3.85 -4.72 6.25
CA LEU A 127 4.64 -3.92 5.31
C LEU A 127 6.11 -3.83 5.73
N ARG A 128 6.38 -3.71 7.04
CA ARG A 128 7.75 -3.69 7.58
C ARG A 128 8.45 -5.02 7.34
N TRP A 129 7.83 -6.14 7.72
CA TRP A 129 8.42 -7.48 7.61
C TRP A 129 8.60 -7.97 6.17
N THR A 130 7.72 -7.55 5.25
CA THR A 130 7.89 -7.81 3.81
C THR A 130 9.05 -7.01 3.24
N ALA A 131 9.19 -5.73 3.60
CA ALA A 131 10.31 -4.89 3.18
C ALA A 131 11.66 -5.43 3.70
N GLU A 132 11.72 -5.90 4.95
CA GLU A 132 12.92 -6.55 5.54
C GLU A 132 13.35 -7.80 4.74
N ARG A 133 12.43 -8.45 4.03
CA ARG A 133 12.67 -9.68 3.25
C ARG A 133 12.75 -9.45 1.74
N ASP A 134 12.70 -8.20 1.30
CA ASP A 134 12.67 -7.82 -0.11
C ASP A 134 11.47 -8.39 -0.89
N ILE A 135 10.32 -8.52 -0.22
CA ILE A 135 9.09 -9.05 -0.79
C ILE A 135 8.21 -7.88 -1.28
N ILE A 136 7.80 -7.95 -2.55
CA ILE A 136 6.90 -6.98 -3.17
C ILE A 136 5.45 -7.28 -2.75
N VAL A 137 4.74 -6.27 -2.29
CA VAL A 137 3.33 -6.39 -1.88
C VAL A 137 2.42 -5.77 -2.94
N GLN A 138 1.50 -6.57 -3.48
CA GLN A 138 0.31 -6.05 -4.15
C GLN A 138 -0.81 -5.87 -3.12
N ILE A 139 -1.21 -4.63 -2.90
CA ILE A 139 -2.35 -4.30 -2.03
C ILE A 139 -3.61 -4.27 -2.89
N GLU A 140 -4.60 -5.08 -2.52
CA GLU A 140 -5.97 -4.94 -2.99
C GLU A 140 -6.77 -4.24 -1.90
N MET A 141 -7.15 -2.99 -2.16
CA MET A 141 -7.85 -2.16 -1.17
C MET A 141 -9.28 -2.63 -0.92
N TRP A 142 -9.93 -3.19 -1.95
CA TRP A 142 -11.33 -3.61 -1.91
C TRP A 142 -11.50 -4.90 -2.68
N ASP A 143 -12.18 -5.87 -2.08
CA ASP A 143 -12.71 -7.05 -2.77
C ASP A 143 -14.25 -7.02 -2.70
N ARG A 144 -14.91 -7.29 -3.84
CA ARG A 144 -16.36 -7.38 -3.92
C ARG A 144 -16.96 -8.39 -2.92
N PHE A 145 -16.20 -9.42 -2.54
CA PHE A 145 -16.63 -10.44 -1.61
C PHE A 145 -16.59 -9.98 -0.14
N ASP A 146 -15.97 -8.83 0.16
CA ASP A 146 -16.00 -8.20 1.49
C ASP A 146 -17.29 -7.42 1.74
N HIS A 147 -17.94 -6.95 0.68
CA HIS A 147 -19.06 -6.01 0.77
C HIS A 147 -20.28 -6.48 -0.04
N SER A 148 -20.54 -7.79 -0.07
CA SER A 148 -21.72 -8.35 -0.73
C SER A 148 -22.40 -9.43 0.10
N GLN A 149 -23.70 -9.61 -0.13
CA GLN A 149 -24.54 -10.62 0.53
C GLN A 149 -24.40 -10.53 2.06
N ARG A 150 -24.24 -11.67 2.75
CA ARG A 150 -24.06 -11.74 4.20
C ARG A 150 -22.89 -10.88 4.74
N HIS A 151 -21.84 -10.64 3.94
CA HIS A 151 -20.71 -9.83 4.39
C HIS A 151 -21.05 -8.33 4.39
N TRP A 152 -21.96 -7.91 3.51
CA TRP A 152 -22.51 -6.55 3.57
C TRP A 152 -23.35 -6.34 4.83
N GLU A 153 -24.14 -7.33 5.26
CA GLU A 153 -24.96 -7.24 6.47
C GLU A 153 -24.14 -7.00 7.75
N GLU A 154 -22.91 -7.51 7.81
CA GLU A 154 -22.00 -7.36 8.95
C GLU A 154 -20.97 -6.22 8.78
N SER A 155 -20.92 -5.62 7.59
CA SER A 155 -19.89 -4.64 7.21
C SER A 155 -19.96 -3.39 8.09
N PRO A 156 -18.81 -2.83 8.53
CA PRO A 156 -18.77 -1.52 9.17
C PRO A 156 -19.38 -0.41 8.29
N LEU A 157 -19.29 -0.57 6.97
CA LEU A 157 -19.81 0.41 6.01
C LEU A 157 -21.33 0.32 5.80
N ASN A 158 -21.99 -0.70 6.35
CA ASN A 158 -23.44 -0.77 6.33
C ASN A 158 -24.01 0.25 7.34
N PRO A 159 -24.92 1.15 6.93
CA PRO A 159 -25.53 2.14 7.83
C PRO A 159 -26.18 1.52 9.08
N ALA A 160 -26.64 0.26 9.01
CA ALA A 160 -27.20 -0.44 10.16
C ALA A 160 -26.18 -0.75 11.27
N ASN A 161 -24.89 -0.70 10.95
CA ASN A 161 -23.81 -1.13 11.83
C ASN A 161 -22.91 0.02 12.30
N ASN A 162 -23.15 1.27 11.90
CA ASN A 162 -22.27 2.37 12.28
C ASN A 162 -23.04 3.63 12.71
N ILE A 163 -22.37 4.48 13.48
CA ILE A 163 -22.95 5.70 14.04
C ILE A 163 -22.80 6.94 13.14
N ASN A 164 -22.16 6.78 11.98
CA ASN A 164 -21.64 7.90 11.20
C ASN A 164 -22.65 8.40 10.15
N TYR A 165 -23.55 7.54 9.69
CA TYR A 165 -24.63 7.89 8.78
C TYR A 165 -25.79 6.90 8.84
N THR A 166 -26.98 7.40 8.55
CA THR A 166 -28.21 6.63 8.39
C THR A 166 -28.33 6.01 6.99
N VAL A 167 -29.31 5.12 6.79
CA VAL A 167 -29.62 4.57 5.46
C VAL A 167 -30.01 5.69 4.50
N GLU A 168 -30.81 6.65 4.95
CA GLU A 168 -31.24 7.81 4.16
C GLU A 168 -30.07 8.70 3.74
N GLU A 169 -29.13 8.97 4.64
CA GLU A 169 -27.92 9.76 4.35
C GLU A 169 -26.96 9.04 3.41
N SER A 170 -26.95 7.69 3.43
CA SER A 170 -26.08 6.89 2.56
C SER A 170 -26.48 6.93 1.08
N GLY A 171 -27.76 7.21 0.78
CA GLY A 171 -28.30 7.18 -0.57
C GLY A 171 -28.37 5.78 -1.20
N LEU A 172 -28.25 4.72 -0.40
CA LEU A 172 -28.41 3.34 -0.86
C LEU A 172 -29.86 3.08 -1.28
N GLU A 173 -30.05 2.27 -2.32
CA GLU A 173 -31.37 1.75 -2.66
C GLU A 173 -31.85 0.84 -1.53
N THR A 174 -33.05 1.12 -1.03
CA THR A 174 -33.77 0.27 -0.09
C THR A 174 -34.75 -0.59 -0.87
N ASP A 175 -34.82 -1.87 -0.53
CA ASP A 175 -35.81 -2.81 -1.07
C ASP A 175 -37.27 -2.43 -0.70
#